data_AF-A0A1D6G775-F1
#
_entry.id   AF-A0A1D6G775-F1
#
_cell.length_a   1.000
_cell.length_b   1.000
_cell.length_c   1.000
_cell.angle_alpha   90.00
_cell.angle_beta   90.00
_cell.angle_gamma   90.00
#
_symmetry.space_group_name_H-M   'P 1'
#
loop_
_entity.id
_entity.type
_entity.pdbx_description
1 polymer ?
#
loop_
_entity_poly.entity_id
_entity_poly.type
_entity_poly.pdbx_seq_one_letter_code
_entity_poly.pdbx_strand_id
1 'polypeptide(L)'
;MCIVLNAQDISVTGRKMTDKIYYWHTGYVGHLKERRLKDQMEKDPTEVIRKAVLRMLPRNKLRDDRDRKLRIFSGIEHPFHDRPLEAFVMPPRQVREMRPRARRAMLRAQKKEHSNRAKEEEDAKNATAEVTA
;
A
#
# COMPACT_ATOMS: atom_id res chain seq x y z
N MET A 1 1.77 13.83 -16.87
CA MET A 1 2.73 13.21 -15.90
C MET A 1 1.89 12.52 -14.85
N CYS A 2 2.33 11.38 -14.31
CA CYS A 2 1.60 10.69 -13.24
C CYS A 2 2.39 10.79 -11.94
N ILE A 3 1.71 11.11 -10.85
CA ILE A 3 2.27 11.19 -9.50
C ILE A 3 1.60 10.13 -8.64
N VAL A 4 2.40 9.29 -8.00
CA VAL A 4 1.95 8.31 -7.00
C VAL A 4 2.47 8.75 -5.64
N LEU A 5 1.57 8.82 -4.67
CA LEU A 5 1.85 9.18 -3.27
C LEU A 5 1.72 7.95 -2.38
N ASN A 6 2.26 8.03 -1.16
CA ASN A 6 2.17 6.98 -0.13
C ASN A 6 2.66 5.61 -0.60
N ALA A 7 3.81 5.57 -1.28
CA ALA A 7 4.40 4.30 -1.71
C ALA A 7 4.77 3.37 -0.55
N GLN A 8 4.92 3.89 0.67
CA GLN A 8 5.18 3.09 1.87
C GLN A 8 3.95 2.27 2.31
N ASP A 9 2.74 2.80 2.11
CA ASP A 9 1.49 2.24 2.62
C ASP A 9 0.84 1.26 1.63
N ILE A 10 1.63 0.69 0.73
CA ILE A 10 1.12 -0.26 -0.25
C ILE A 10 0.78 -1.59 0.40
N SER A 11 -0.40 -2.10 0.07
CA SER A 11 -0.84 -3.42 0.51
C SER A 11 -0.62 -4.47 -0.58
N VAL A 12 0.00 -5.58 -0.20
CA VAL A 12 0.11 -6.78 -1.05
C VAL A 12 -0.66 -7.93 -0.43
N THR A 13 -1.29 -8.72 -1.29
CA THR A 13 -2.14 -9.83 -0.85
C THR A 13 -1.33 -11.08 -0.47
N GLY A 14 -1.81 -11.83 0.52
CA GLY A 14 -1.22 -13.12 0.92
C GLY A 14 0.15 -12.99 1.58
N ARG A 15 1.04 -13.97 1.34
CA ARG A 15 2.42 -14.01 1.90
C ARG A 15 3.47 -13.38 0.98
N LYS A 16 3.05 -12.53 0.03
CA LYS A 16 3.96 -11.92 -0.95
C LYS A 16 5.04 -11.05 -0.31
N MET A 17 4.79 -10.46 0.86
CA MET A 17 5.79 -9.68 1.60
C MET A 17 7.06 -10.49 1.88
N THR A 18 6.91 -11.77 2.24
CA THR A 18 8.03 -12.64 2.58
C THR A 18 8.53 -13.46 1.39
N ASP A 19 7.60 -13.93 0.55
CA ASP A 19 7.90 -14.97 -0.43
C ASP A 19 8.35 -14.39 -1.78
N LYS A 20 8.03 -13.13 -2.08
CA LYS A 20 8.44 -12.50 -3.34
C LYS A 20 9.89 -12.03 -3.24
N ILE A 21 10.72 -12.55 -4.14
CA ILE A 21 12.15 -12.24 -4.21
C ILE A 21 12.45 -11.45 -5.50
N TYR A 22 13.24 -10.40 -5.37
CA TYR A 22 13.84 -9.65 -6.47
C TYR A 22 15.24 -10.20 -6.74
N TYR A 23 15.45 -10.68 -7.96
CA TYR A 23 16.75 -11.14 -8.44
C TYR A 23 17.39 -10.14 -9.38
N TRP A 24 18.70 -9.97 -9.27
CA TRP A 24 19.53 -9.30 -10.26
C TRP A 24 20.94 -9.88 -10.25
N HIS A 25 21.63 -9.77 -11.38
CA HIS A 25 22.98 -10.28 -11.56
C HIS A 25 23.93 -9.12 -11.87
N THR A 26 25.14 -9.17 -11.34
CA THR A 26 26.14 -8.09 -11.57
C THR A 26 26.99 -8.32 -12.81
N GLY A 27 27.02 -9.54 -13.36
CA GLY A 27 27.80 -9.92 -14.55
C GLY A 27 28.91 -10.93 -14.25
N TYR A 28 29.38 -11.01 -13.00
CA TYR A 28 30.41 -11.96 -12.56
C TYR A 28 29.81 -13.33 -12.21
N VAL A 29 30.54 -14.41 -12.50
CA VAL A 29 30.12 -15.79 -12.18
C VAL A 29 29.83 -15.92 -10.68
N GLY A 30 28.70 -16.51 -10.32
CA GLY A 30 28.28 -16.73 -8.92
C GLY A 30 27.63 -15.53 -8.22
N HIS A 31 27.47 -14.37 -8.88
CA HIS A 31 26.98 -13.14 -8.24
C HIS A 31 25.49 -12.88 -8.51
N LEU A 32 24.64 -13.88 -8.25
CA LEU A 32 23.20 -13.70 -8.21
C LEU A 32 22.81 -13.03 -6.88
N LYS A 33 22.35 -11.80 -6.94
CA LYS A 33 21.88 -11.06 -5.78
C LYS A 33 20.38 -11.21 -5.65
N GLU A 34 19.94 -11.41 -4.43
CA GLU A 34 18.52 -11.52 -4.08
C GLU A 34 18.15 -10.52 -2.99
N ARG A 35 16.88 -10.09 -3.00
CA ARG A 35 16.29 -9.28 -1.94
C ARG A 35 14.80 -9.57 -1.84
N ARG A 36 14.28 -9.76 -0.62
CA ARG A 36 12.84 -9.99 -0.43
C ARG A 36 12.07 -8.69 -0.57
N LEU A 37 10.77 -8.80 -0.84
CA LEU A 37 9.89 -7.64 -0.95
C LEU A 37 9.87 -6.82 0.34
N LYS A 38 9.82 -7.48 1.50
CA LYS A 38 9.90 -6.82 2.81
C LYS A 38 11.13 -5.90 2.91
N ASP A 39 12.33 -6.46 2.71
CA ASP A 39 13.58 -5.70 2.80
C ASP A 39 13.66 -4.59 1.75
N GLN A 40 13.08 -4.80 0.56
CA GLN A 40 13.03 -3.78 -0.47
C GLN A 40 12.07 -2.63 -0.10
N MET A 41 10.96 -2.91 0.56
CA MET A 41 10.03 -1.89 1.06
C MET A 41 10.61 -1.07 2.20
N GLU A 42 11.38 -1.71 3.09
CA GLU A 42 12.10 -1.01 4.17
C GLU A 42 13.21 -0.10 3.62
N LYS A 43 13.92 -0.56 2.57
CA LYS A 43 15.00 0.22 1.97
C LYS A 43 14.49 1.38 1.10
N ASP A 44 13.67 1.06 0.09
CA ASP A 44 13.17 2.01 -0.90
C ASP A 44 11.82 1.52 -1.45
N PRO A 45 10.70 1.95 -0.86
CA PRO A 45 9.37 1.51 -1.29
C PRO A 45 9.01 2.01 -2.69
N THR A 46 9.56 3.16 -3.10
CA THR A 46 9.39 3.73 -4.44
C THR A 46 9.86 2.79 -5.55
N GLU A 47 10.94 2.06 -5.32
CA GLU A 47 11.55 1.19 -6.34
C GLU A 47 10.68 -0.06 -6.61
N VAL A 48 9.91 -0.51 -5.62
CA VAL A 48 8.95 -1.61 -5.76
C VAL A 48 7.93 -1.30 -6.85
N ILE A 49 7.34 -0.10 -6.79
CA ILE A 49 6.31 0.35 -7.72
C ILE A 49 6.94 0.68 -9.08
N ARG A 50 8.07 1.41 -9.09
CA ARG A 50 8.77 1.78 -10.32
C ARG A 50 9.13 0.55 -11.15
N LYS A 51 9.76 -0.47 -10.54
CA LYS A 51 10.11 -1.72 -11.22
C LYS A 51 8.89 -2.47 -11.73
N ALA A 52 7.77 -2.45 -11.00
CA ALA A 52 6.53 -3.09 -11.43
C ALA A 52 5.96 -2.41 -12.68
N VAL A 53 5.79 -1.09 -12.65
CA VAL A 53 5.25 -0.31 -13.78
C VAL A 53 6.17 -0.42 -15.00
N LEU A 54 7.49 -0.29 -14.81
CA LEU A 54 8.47 -0.41 -15.88
C LEU A 54 8.37 -1.78 -16.61
N ARG A 55 8.10 -2.85 -15.87
CA ARG A 55 7.91 -4.20 -16.42
C ARG A 55 6.53 -4.42 -17.05
N MET A 56 5.55 -3.57 -16.75
CA MET A 56 4.22 -3.59 -17.39
C MET A 56 4.18 -2.75 -18.68
N LEU A 57 5.10 -1.80 -18.86
CA LEU A 57 5.21 -1.01 -20.08
C LEU A 57 5.72 -1.85 -21.26
N PRO A 58 5.31 -1.52 -22.50
CA PRO A 58 5.80 -2.20 -23.70
C PRO A 58 7.31 -2.01 -23.83
N ARG A 59 8.03 -3.08 -24.17
CA ARG A 59 9.49 -3.07 -24.33
C ARG A 59 9.86 -2.44 -25.67
N ASN A 60 9.97 -1.11 -25.69
CA ASN A 60 10.42 -0.32 -26.83
C ASN A 60 11.35 0.82 -26.39
N LYS A 61 11.90 1.58 -27.34
CA LYS A 61 12.81 2.72 -27.05
C LYS A 61 12.13 3.84 -26.23
N LEU A 62 10.81 3.99 -26.36
CA LEU A 62 10.02 4.99 -25.63
C LEU A 62 9.72 4.58 -24.19
N ARG A 63 10.07 3.37 -23.78
CA ARG A 63 9.79 2.87 -22.42
C ARG A 63 10.43 3.76 -21.37
N ASP A 64 11.69 4.11 -21.56
CA ASP A 64 12.46 4.89 -20.59
C ASP A 64 11.96 6.35 -20.55
N ASP A 65 11.55 6.90 -21.70
CA ASP A 65 10.92 8.23 -21.76
C ASP A 65 9.54 8.27 -21.08
N ARG A 66 8.80 7.16 -21.11
CA ARG A 66 7.54 7.03 -20.35
C ARG A 66 7.81 6.90 -18.85
N ASP A 67 8.82 6.14 -18.44
CA ASP A 67 9.21 6.03 -17.02
C ASP A 67 9.64 7.38 -16.43
N ARG A 68 10.33 8.22 -17.21
CA ARG A 68 10.68 9.60 -16.80
C ARG A 68 9.48 10.49 -16.47
N LYS A 69 8.29 10.17 -16.99
CA LYS A 69 7.01 10.86 -16.70
C LYS A 69 6.29 10.30 -15.47
N LEU A 70 6.85 9.30 -14.79
CA LEU A 70 6.32 8.76 -13.54
C LEU A 70 7.13 9.31 -12.36
N ARG A 71 6.42 9.93 -11.41
CA ARG A 71 6.99 10.40 -10.13
C ARG A 71 6.30 9.68 -8.99
N ILE A 72 7.09 9.15 -8.06
CA ILE A 72 6.60 8.34 -6.94
C ILE A 72 7.25 8.89 -5.68
N PHE A 73 6.43 9.11 -4.66
CA PHE A 73 6.86 9.58 -3.35
C PHE A 73 6.51 8.55 -2.28
N SER A 74 7.37 8.40 -1.28
CA SER A 74 7.15 7.49 -0.15
C SER A 74 6.00 7.97 0.73
N GLY A 75 5.92 9.28 0.98
CA GLY A 75 4.88 9.92 1.78
C GLY A 75 3.82 10.65 0.96
N ILE A 76 3.08 11.52 1.68
CA ILE A 76 1.93 12.27 1.16
C ILE A 76 2.36 13.50 0.37
N GLU A 77 3.48 14.13 0.76
CA GLU A 77 3.91 15.39 0.19
C GLU A 77 4.62 15.23 -1.16
N HIS A 78 4.40 16.19 -2.05
CA HIS A 78 5.06 16.26 -3.35
C HIS A 78 5.42 17.71 -3.71
N PRO A 79 6.57 17.98 -4.36
CA PRO A 79 7.00 19.34 -4.67
C PRO A 79 6.20 20.01 -5.82
N PHE A 80 5.33 19.28 -6.52
CA PHE A 80 4.68 19.76 -7.75
C PHE A 80 3.42 20.61 -7.55
N HIS A 81 3.41 21.51 -6.57
CA HIS A 81 2.23 22.34 -6.26
C HIS A 81 1.92 23.40 -7.31
N ASP A 82 2.92 23.86 -8.06
CA ASP A 82 2.76 24.92 -9.07
C ASP A 82 1.99 24.46 -10.32
N ARG A 83 1.82 23.15 -10.51
CA ARG A 83 1.18 22.58 -11.70
C ARG A 83 -0.28 22.22 -11.38
N PRO A 84 -1.22 22.45 -12.31
CA PRO A 84 -2.58 21.97 -12.13
C PRO A 84 -2.58 20.43 -12.15
N LEU A 85 -2.90 19.81 -11.01
CA LEU A 85 -2.95 18.36 -10.83
C LEU A 85 -4.41 17.93 -10.66
N GLU A 86 -4.81 16.93 -11.43
CA GLU A 86 -6.12 16.29 -11.28
C GLU A 86 -5.98 14.99 -10.51
N ALA A 87 -6.79 14.82 -9.46
CA ALA A 87 -6.82 13.59 -8.67
C ALA A 87 -7.43 12.45 -9.49
N PHE A 88 -6.67 11.38 -9.69
CA PHE A 88 -7.12 10.22 -10.44
C PHE A 88 -7.95 9.27 -9.56
N VAL A 89 -9.22 9.07 -9.92
CA VAL A 89 -10.09 8.06 -9.28
C VAL A 89 -10.07 6.78 -10.10
N MET A 90 -9.81 5.64 -9.46
CA MET A 90 -9.84 4.34 -10.12
C MET A 90 -11.28 4.00 -10.57
N PRO A 91 -11.46 3.38 -11.75
CA PRO A 91 -12.78 2.91 -12.17
C PRO A 91 -13.31 1.85 -11.19
N PRO A 92 -14.63 1.77 -10.98
CA PRO A 92 -15.23 0.81 -10.06
C PRO A 92 -14.93 -0.62 -10.53
N ARG A 93 -14.40 -1.45 -9.63
CA ARG A 93 -14.08 -2.85 -9.91
C ARG A 93 -15.06 -3.76 -9.18
N GLN A 94 -15.50 -4.83 -9.82
CA GLN A 94 -16.24 -5.89 -9.16
C GLN A 94 -15.27 -6.69 -8.27
N VAL A 95 -15.33 -6.47 -6.96
CA VAL A 95 -14.45 -7.14 -6.00
C VAL A 95 -14.95 -8.57 -5.79
N ARG A 96 -14.03 -9.55 -5.87
CA ARG A 96 -14.36 -10.93 -5.52
C ARG A 96 -14.79 -10.99 -4.06
N GLU A 97 -15.95 -11.57 -3.80
CA GLU A 97 -16.46 -11.69 -2.43
C GLU A 97 -15.43 -12.35 -1.50
N MET A 98 -15.37 -11.86 -0.27
CA MET A 98 -14.54 -12.48 0.76
C MET A 98 -14.93 -13.95 0.92
N ARG A 99 -13.92 -14.82 1.09
CA ARG A 99 -14.16 -16.22 1.44
C ARG A 99 -15.12 -16.28 2.65
N PRO A 100 -16.15 -17.14 2.66
CA PRO A 100 -17.20 -17.13 3.69
C PRO A 100 -16.69 -17.15 5.13
N ARG A 101 -15.59 -17.86 5.40
CA ARG A 101 -14.94 -17.91 6.72
C ARG A 101 -14.30 -16.58 7.14
N ALA A 102 -13.64 -15.88 6.21
CA ALA A 102 -13.00 -14.59 6.47
C ALA A 102 -14.05 -13.49 6.72
N ARG A 103 -15.14 -13.49 5.94
CA ARG A 103 -16.27 -12.57 6.13
C ARG A 103 -16.89 -12.73 7.52
N ARG A 104 -17.12 -13.98 7.97
CA ARG A 104 -17.65 -14.27 9.31
C ARG A 104 -16.69 -13.85 10.44
N ALA A 105 -15.39 -14.05 10.27
CA ALA A 105 -14.39 -13.63 11.26
C ALA A 105 -14.33 -12.09 11.38
N MET A 106 -14.36 -11.37 10.26
CA MET A 106 -14.35 -9.90 10.24
C MET A 106 -15.61 -9.31 10.90
N LEU A 107 -16.80 -9.84 10.58
CA LEU A 107 -18.06 -9.39 11.21
C LEU A 107 -18.05 -9.61 12.73
N ARG A 108 -17.44 -10.70 13.20
CA ARG A 108 -17.27 -10.96 14.63
C ARG A 108 -16.28 -9.98 15.28
N ALA A 109 -15.17 -9.66 14.60
CA ALA A 109 -14.20 -8.69 15.08
C ALA A 109 -14.81 -7.28 15.17
N GLN A 110 -15.50 -6.83 14.11
CA GLN A 110 -16.19 -5.54 14.10
C GLN A 110 -17.28 -5.44 15.18
N LYS A 111 -18.07 -6.51 15.37
CA LYS A 111 -19.10 -6.54 16.43
C LYS A 111 -18.47 -6.46 17.82
N LYS A 112 -17.30 -7.10 18.01
CA LYS A 112 -16.55 -7.05 19.27
C LYS A 112 -15.94 -5.66 19.52
N GLU A 113 -15.34 -5.04 18.50
CA GLU A 113 -14.83 -3.67 18.57
C GLU A 113 -15.94 -2.68 18.87
N HIS A 114 -17.09 -2.78 18.19
CA HIS A 114 -18.26 -1.94 18.50
C HIS A 114 -18.78 -2.16 19.92
N SER A 115 -18.84 -3.40 20.40
CA SER A 115 -19.27 -3.66 21.78
C SER A 115 -18.28 -3.12 22.82
N ASN A 116 -16.98 -3.17 22.53
CA ASN A 116 -15.96 -2.59 23.40
C ASN A 116 -16.05 -1.07 23.40
N ARG A 117 -16.21 -0.45 22.22
CA ARG A 117 -16.35 1.01 22.10
C ARG A 117 -17.64 1.53 22.73
N ALA A 118 -18.73 0.76 22.65
CA ALA A 118 -19.98 1.08 23.32
C ALA A 118 -19.87 0.97 24.84
N LYS A 119 -19.15 -0.03 25.36
CA LYS A 119 -18.85 -0.14 26.79
C LYS A 119 -17.97 1.01 27.28
N GLU A 120 -16.92 1.36 26.54
CA GLU A 120 -16.07 2.52 26.86
C GLU A 120 -16.86 3.84 26.86
N GLU A 121 -17.80 4.02 25.92
CA GLU A 121 -18.70 5.18 25.92
C GLU A 121 -19.72 5.15 27.08
N GLU A 122 -20.16 3.97 27.52
CA GLU A 122 -21.06 3.80 28.67
C GLU A 122 -20.33 4.05 29.99
N ASP A 123 -19.12 3.52 30.14
CA ASP A 123 -18.22 3.75 31.27
C ASP A 123 -17.81 5.23 31.36
N ALA A 124 -17.56 5.90 30.23
CA ALA A 124 -17.28 7.33 30.19
C ALA A 124 -18.48 8.20 30.60
N LYS A 125 -19.71 7.81 30.24
CA LYS A 125 -20.95 8.49 30.63
C LYS A 125 -21.26 8.33 32.12
N ASN A 126 -21.01 7.14 32.67
CA ASN A 126 -21.17 6.89 34.10
C ASN A 126 -20.14 7.68 34.92
N ALA A 127 -18.88 7.74 34.46
CA ALA A 127 -17.86 8.55 35.10
C ALA A 127 -18.13 10.06 35.05
N THR A 128 -18.79 10.57 33.99
CA THR A 128 -19.19 11.99 33.95
C THR A 128 -20.40 12.29 34.85
N ALA A 129 -21.32 11.33 35.01
CA ALA A 129 -22.47 11.46 35.89
C ALA A 129 -22.10 11.43 37.39
N GLU A 130 -21.07 10.67 37.78
CA GLU A 130 -20.56 10.64 39.16
C GLU A 130 -19.76 11.89 39.56
N VAL A 131 -19.17 12.62 38.60
CA VAL A 131 -18.40 13.84 38.86
C VAL A 131 -19.27 15.11 38.88
N THR A 132 -20.52 15.02 38.39
CA THR A 132 -21.48 16.15 38.35
C THR A 132 -22.58 16.08 39.42
N ALA A 133 -22.57 15.04 40.27
CA ALA A 133 -23.42 14.88 41.45
C ALA A 133 -22.66 15.22 42.74
#